data_AF-A0A9E3KDH6-F1
#
_entry.id   AF-A0A9E3KDH6-F1
#
_cell.length_a   1.000
_cell.length_b   1.000
_cell.length_c   1.000
_cell.angle_alpha   90.00
_cell.angle_beta   90.00
_cell.angle_gamma   90.00
#
_symmetry.space_group_name_H-M   'P 1'
#
loop_
_entity.id
_entity.type
_entity.pdbx_description
1 polymer ?
#
loop_
_entity_poly.entity_id
_entity_poly.type
_entity_poly.pdbx_seq_one_letter_code
_entity_poly.pdbx_strand_id
1 'polypeptide(L)'
;MYARVSSKEQDREGFSIDAQLKLMRTYAEEKGIRVIEEYVDVETAKVTGRTRFTAMVGYIRRHPTVNTILVEKTDRLYRNLRDWVTIDEFDIDVHLVKEGVVLSQDSRSSEKFMHGIKVLMAKNYIDNLSEEARKGMIEKAEQGIWPTQAPLGYRNVVGPNGKKIIEVDPIAGPTVTHLFEWYSTGLYSLKEVSKKVRAAGLV
;
A
#
# COMPACT_ATOMS: atom_id res chain seq x y z
N MET A 1 -18.04 -6.22 -4.08
CA MET A 1 -17.27 -6.24 -2.81
C MET A 1 -15.90 -5.64 -3.05
N TYR A 2 -15.34 -4.95 -2.05
CA TYR A 2 -13.97 -4.44 -2.10
C TYR A 2 -13.19 -4.82 -0.84
N ALA A 3 -12.02 -5.42 -1.02
CA ALA A 3 -11.09 -5.77 0.04
C ALA A 3 -9.71 -5.14 -0.24
N ARG A 4 -9.01 -4.78 0.84
CA ARG A 4 -7.68 -4.17 0.73
C ARG A 4 -6.82 -4.54 1.93
N VAL A 5 -5.55 -4.84 1.67
CA VAL A 5 -4.57 -5.04 2.73
C VAL A 5 -3.20 -4.55 2.27
N SER A 6 -2.44 -3.97 3.17
CA SER A 6 -0.99 -3.79 3.00
C SER A 6 -0.20 -4.76 3.89
N SER A 7 1.03 -5.10 3.50
CA SER A 7 1.89 -5.98 4.31
C SER A 7 2.02 -5.51 5.76
N LYS A 8 2.14 -4.19 5.97
CA LYS A 8 2.24 -3.59 7.31
C LYS A 8 0.96 -3.74 8.13
N GLU A 9 -0.20 -3.66 7.49
CA GLU A 9 -1.49 -3.85 8.16
C GLU A 9 -1.74 -5.32 8.47
N GLN A 10 -1.31 -6.22 7.58
CA GLN A 10 -1.38 -7.66 7.82
C GLN A 10 -0.58 -8.06 9.07
N ASP A 11 0.62 -7.50 9.24
CA ASP A 11 1.45 -7.73 10.44
C ASP A 11 0.84 -7.12 11.72
N ARG A 12 0.10 -6.01 11.62
CA ARG A 12 -0.48 -5.29 12.77
C ARG A 12 -1.85 -5.80 13.20
N GLU A 13 -2.75 -5.97 12.24
CA GLU A 13 -4.16 -6.31 12.49
C GLU A 13 -4.40 -7.83 12.41
N GLY A 14 -3.50 -8.59 11.78
CA GLY A 14 -3.63 -10.05 11.64
C GLY A 14 -4.76 -10.52 10.71
N PHE A 15 -5.55 -9.60 10.13
CA PHE A 15 -6.65 -9.94 9.23
C PHE A 15 -6.14 -10.04 7.78
N SER A 16 -6.16 -11.26 7.24
CA SER A 16 -5.92 -11.51 5.82
C SER A 16 -7.09 -11.03 4.96
N ILE A 17 -6.85 -10.87 3.65
CA ILE A 17 -7.91 -10.64 2.66
C ILE A 17 -9.01 -11.71 2.78
N ASP A 18 -8.64 -12.97 2.99
CA ASP A 18 -9.61 -14.07 3.11
C ASP A 18 -10.57 -13.86 4.28
N ALA A 19 -10.09 -13.32 5.40
CA ALA A 19 -10.94 -12.99 6.54
C ALA A 19 -11.90 -11.83 6.21
N GLN A 20 -11.44 -10.81 5.49
CA GLN A 20 -12.29 -9.70 5.03
C GLN A 20 -13.38 -10.20 4.06
N LEU A 21 -13.00 -11.01 3.07
CA LEU A 21 -13.92 -11.57 2.08
C LEU A 21 -14.93 -12.50 2.75
N LYS A 22 -14.50 -13.35 3.68
CA LYS A 22 -15.40 -14.22 4.44
C LYS A 22 -16.43 -13.41 5.22
N LEU A 23 -15.98 -12.39 5.97
CA LEU A 23 -16.87 -11.50 6.73
C LEU A 23 -17.92 -10.85 5.82
N MET A 24 -17.48 -10.29 4.69
CA MET A 24 -18.38 -9.61 3.75
C MET A 24 -19.33 -10.58 3.02
N ARG A 25 -18.90 -11.80 2.69
CA ARG A 25 -19.76 -12.82 2.07
C ARG A 25 -20.84 -13.29 3.03
N THR A 26 -20.48 -13.59 4.29
CA THR A 26 -21.47 -13.94 5.32
C THR A 26 -22.50 -12.82 5.51
N TYR A 27 -22.04 -11.57 5.60
CA TYR A 27 -22.94 -10.42 5.69
C TYR A 27 -23.84 -10.29 4.46
N ALA A 28 -23.31 -10.51 3.25
CA ALA A 28 -24.08 -10.45 2.02
C ALA A 28 -25.19 -11.51 2.00
N GLU A 29 -24.87 -12.74 2.40
CA GLU A 29 -25.84 -13.84 2.51
C GLU A 29 -26.94 -13.51 3.53
N GLU A 30 -26.59 -13.03 4.72
CA GLU A 30 -27.55 -12.65 5.76
C GLU A 30 -28.48 -11.51 5.34
N LYS A 31 -27.99 -10.59 4.50
CA LYS A 31 -28.75 -9.44 3.99
C LYS A 31 -29.44 -9.69 2.65
N GLY A 32 -29.27 -10.88 2.06
CA GLY A 32 -29.80 -11.19 0.72
C GLY A 32 -29.17 -10.35 -0.40
N ILE A 33 -27.95 -9.85 -0.19
CA ILE A 33 -27.21 -9.04 -1.17
C ILE A 33 -26.49 -9.99 -2.13
N ARG A 34 -26.78 -9.87 -3.43
CA ARG A 34 -26.09 -10.65 -4.45
C ARG A 34 -24.70 -10.07 -4.75
N VAL A 35 -23.66 -10.83 -4.47
CA VAL A 35 -22.29 -10.47 -4.87
C VAL A 35 -22.10 -10.75 -6.37
N ILE A 36 -21.87 -9.69 -7.15
CA ILE A 36 -21.66 -9.78 -8.59
C ILE A 36 -20.18 -9.76 -8.98
N GLU A 37 -19.34 -9.08 -8.20
CA GLU A 37 -17.92 -8.85 -8.48
C GLU A 37 -17.15 -8.63 -7.18
N GLU A 38 -15.88 -9.06 -7.16
CA GLU A 38 -14.95 -8.91 -6.05
C GLU A 38 -13.66 -8.22 -6.51
N TYR A 39 -13.29 -7.15 -5.80
CA TYR A 39 -12.11 -6.34 -6.09
C TYR A 39 -11.16 -6.37 -4.91
N VAL A 40 -9.90 -6.78 -5.15
CA VAL A 40 -8.90 -6.97 -4.09
C VAL A 40 -7.61 -6.22 -4.42
N ASP A 41 -7.27 -5.20 -3.63
CA ASP A 41 -5.95 -4.56 -3.70
C ASP A 41 -5.03 -5.11 -2.61
N VAL A 42 -3.93 -5.76 -3.02
CA VAL A 42 -2.86 -6.22 -2.12
C VAL A 42 -1.65 -5.32 -2.31
N GLU A 43 -1.36 -4.52 -1.29
CA GLU A 43 -0.22 -3.61 -1.30
C GLU A 43 0.99 -4.27 -0.65
N THR A 44 2.09 -4.26 -1.39
CA THR A 44 3.39 -4.74 -0.89
C THR A 44 4.43 -3.63 -0.96
N ALA A 45 5.60 -3.85 -0.37
CA ALA A 45 6.72 -2.94 -0.50
C ALA A 45 7.14 -2.68 -1.97
N LYS A 46 6.79 -3.59 -2.90
CA LYS A 46 7.12 -3.50 -4.34
C LYS A 46 5.95 -3.09 -5.22
N VAL A 47 4.71 -3.40 -4.81
CA VAL A 47 3.49 -3.15 -5.58
C VAL A 47 2.63 -2.17 -4.80
N THR A 48 2.58 -0.94 -5.28
CA THR A 48 1.72 0.11 -4.75
C THR A 48 0.61 0.39 -5.76
N GLY A 49 -0.60 0.64 -5.27
CA GLY A 49 -1.69 1.06 -6.15
C GLY A 49 -3.07 0.68 -5.66
N ARG A 50 -4.06 1.30 -6.30
CA ARG A 50 -5.50 1.08 -6.11
C ARG A 50 -6.15 0.65 -7.43
N THR A 51 -5.49 -0.25 -8.14
CA THR A 51 -5.90 -0.66 -9.48
C THR A 51 -7.27 -1.34 -9.46
N ARG A 52 -7.55 -2.15 -8.43
CA ARG A 52 -8.85 -2.83 -8.30
C ARG A 52 -9.94 -1.89 -7.81
N PHE A 53 -9.64 -0.93 -6.94
CA PHE A 53 -10.59 0.16 -6.65
C PHE A 53 -10.97 0.94 -7.91
N THR A 54 -9.99 1.31 -8.73
CA THR A 54 -10.24 2.05 -9.98
C THR A 54 -11.09 1.20 -10.95
N ALA A 55 -10.80 -0.10 -11.03
CA ALA A 55 -11.60 -1.04 -11.81
C ALA A 55 -13.04 -1.15 -11.30
N MET A 56 -13.24 -1.20 -9.98
CA MET A 56 -14.55 -1.21 -9.33
C MET A 56 -15.35 0.05 -9.66
N VAL A 57 -14.75 1.23 -9.48
CA VAL A 57 -15.38 2.52 -9.82
C VAL A 57 -15.77 2.55 -11.29
N GLY A 58 -14.87 2.11 -12.18
CA GLY A 58 -15.16 2.00 -13.61
C GLY A 58 -16.28 1.01 -13.93
N TYR A 59 -16.39 -0.09 -13.16
CA TYR A 59 -17.45 -1.07 -13.32
C TYR A 59 -18.81 -0.52 -12.89
N ILE A 60 -18.89 0.12 -11.72
CA ILE A 60 -20.11 0.78 -11.20
C ILE A 60 -20.63 1.80 -12.22
N ARG A 61 -19.74 2.64 -12.77
CA ARG A 61 -20.10 3.63 -13.79
C ARG A 61 -20.73 3.02 -15.05
N ARG A 62 -20.33 1.80 -15.43
CA ARG A 62 -20.88 1.09 -16.60
C ARG A 62 -22.14 0.28 -16.31
N HIS A 63 -22.44 0.03 -15.04
CA HIS A 63 -23.54 -0.84 -14.62
C HIS A 63 -24.40 -0.13 -13.57
N PRO A 64 -25.37 0.71 -14.00
CA PRO A 64 -26.26 1.43 -13.08
C PRO A 64 -27.12 0.53 -12.19
N THR A 65 -27.23 -0.76 -12.52
CA THR A 65 -27.91 -1.77 -11.70
C THR A 65 -27.17 -2.10 -10.40
N VAL A 66 -25.91 -1.70 -10.27
CA VAL A 66 -25.12 -1.90 -9.05
C VAL A 66 -25.47 -0.80 -8.06
N ASN A 67 -26.10 -1.19 -6.96
CA ASN A 67 -26.61 -0.28 -5.93
C ASN A 67 -25.92 -0.47 -4.57
N THR A 68 -24.94 -1.38 -4.45
CA THR A 68 -24.28 -1.64 -3.16
C THR A 68 -22.78 -1.91 -3.30
N ILE A 69 -22.00 -1.28 -2.41
CA ILE A 69 -20.59 -1.61 -2.15
C ILE A 69 -20.49 -2.18 -0.73
N LEU A 70 -20.01 -3.43 -0.65
CA LEU A 70 -19.63 -4.06 0.61
C LEU A 70 -18.13 -3.88 0.85
N VAL A 71 -17.75 -3.35 2.01
CA VAL A 71 -16.37 -3.18 2.48
C VAL A 71 -16.27 -3.52 3.97
N GLU A 72 -15.10 -3.97 4.43
CA GLU A 72 -14.89 -4.26 5.86
C GLU A 72 -15.08 -3.01 6.75
N LYS A 73 -14.38 -1.90 6.47
CA LYS A 73 -14.35 -0.67 7.28
C LYS A 73 -13.88 0.56 6.47
N THR A 74 -14.04 1.75 7.02
CA THR A 74 -13.84 3.06 6.34
C THR A 74 -12.46 3.20 5.70
N ASP A 75 -11.39 2.90 6.42
CA ASP A 75 -10.00 3.01 5.96
C ASP A 75 -9.64 1.98 4.87
N ARG A 76 -10.46 0.93 4.68
CA ARG A 76 -10.28 -0.02 3.57
C ARG A 76 -10.79 0.59 2.28
N LEU A 77 -11.91 1.32 2.32
CA LEU A 77 -12.51 1.97 1.16
C LEU A 77 -11.83 3.30 0.81
N TYR A 78 -11.62 4.21 1.77
CA TYR A 78 -11.18 5.58 1.49
C TYR A 78 -9.75 5.83 1.96
N ARG A 79 -8.86 6.27 1.05
CA ARG A 79 -7.53 6.77 1.43
C ARG A 79 -7.51 8.27 1.67
N ASN A 80 -8.41 8.98 1.01
CA ASN A 80 -8.43 10.43 0.97
C ASN A 80 -9.86 10.90 0.65
N LEU A 81 -10.06 12.21 0.73
CA LEU A 81 -11.36 12.82 0.46
C LEU A 81 -11.85 12.59 -0.97
N ARG A 82 -10.95 12.49 -1.95
CA ARG A 82 -11.31 12.25 -3.36
C ARG A 82 -11.94 10.88 -3.53
N ASP A 83 -11.45 9.85 -2.85
CA ASP A 83 -12.07 8.52 -2.89
C ASP A 83 -13.52 8.59 -2.38
N TRP A 84 -13.76 9.36 -1.30
CA TRP A 84 -15.12 9.53 -0.78
C TRP A 84 -16.02 10.27 -1.77
N VAL A 85 -15.59 11.42 -2.28
CA VAL A 85 -16.35 12.17 -3.29
C VAL A 85 -16.64 11.31 -4.53
N THR A 86 -15.66 10.51 -4.98
CA THR A 86 -15.84 9.62 -6.14
C THR A 86 -16.93 8.59 -5.90
N ILE A 87 -17.03 8.03 -4.70
CA ILE A 87 -18.07 7.05 -4.37
C ILE A 87 -19.43 7.73 -4.14
N ASP A 88 -19.44 8.89 -3.49
CA ASP A 88 -20.66 9.68 -3.19
C ASP A 88 -21.35 10.21 -4.45
N GLU A 89 -20.61 10.38 -5.56
CA GLU A 89 -21.16 10.67 -6.89
C GLU A 89 -22.03 9.54 -7.45
N PHE A 90 -21.83 8.30 -6.99
CA PHE A 90 -22.69 7.18 -7.36
C PHE A 90 -23.76 7.05 -6.27
N ASP A 91 -25.04 7.08 -6.65
CA ASP A 91 -26.17 6.82 -5.77
C ASP A 91 -26.18 5.34 -5.34
N ILE A 92 -25.25 4.99 -4.44
CA ILE A 92 -24.90 3.62 -4.07
C ILE A 92 -24.80 3.49 -2.56
N ASP A 93 -25.33 2.39 -2.03
CA ASP A 93 -25.24 2.08 -0.62
C ASP A 93 -23.86 1.53 -0.27
N VAL A 94 -23.18 2.13 0.71
CA VAL A 94 -21.90 1.67 1.22
C VAL A 94 -22.09 1.00 2.57
N HIS A 95 -21.87 -0.31 2.61
CA HIS A 95 -21.94 -1.09 3.83
C HIS A 95 -20.54 -1.31 4.39
N LEU A 96 -20.31 -0.75 5.58
CA LEU A 96 -19.09 -0.89 6.37
C LEU A 96 -19.32 -2.00 7.39
N VAL A 97 -19.09 -3.25 6.97
CA VAL A 97 -19.59 -4.45 7.66
C VAL A 97 -19.11 -4.55 9.11
N LYS A 98 -17.83 -4.29 9.37
CA LYS A 98 -17.24 -4.35 10.71
C LYS A 98 -17.66 -3.18 11.61
N GLU A 99 -18.03 -2.05 11.01
CA GLU A 99 -18.53 -0.88 11.74
C GLU A 99 -20.02 -0.97 12.00
N GLY A 100 -20.74 -1.90 11.36
CA GLY A 100 -22.21 -2.00 11.44
C GLY A 100 -22.92 -0.78 10.85
N VAL A 101 -22.26 -0.06 9.93
CA VAL A 101 -22.78 1.18 9.33
C VAL A 101 -23.16 0.93 7.88
N VAL A 102 -24.32 1.46 7.48
CA VAL A 102 -24.75 1.55 6.08
C VAL A 102 -24.93 3.03 5.76
N LEU A 103 -24.26 3.50 4.72
CA LEU A 103 -24.37 4.87 4.22
C LEU A 103 -25.10 4.83 2.89
N SER A 104 -26.21 5.54 2.83
CA SER A 104 -27.06 5.67 1.65
C SER A 104 -27.39 7.14 1.41
N GLN A 105 -28.04 7.47 0.29
CA GLN A 105 -28.53 8.82 0.07
C GLN A 105 -29.55 9.26 1.12
N ASP A 106 -30.35 8.32 1.63
CA ASP A 106 -31.36 8.56 2.67
C ASP A 106 -30.79 8.65 4.10
N SER A 107 -29.49 8.39 4.28
CA SER A 107 -28.83 8.57 5.57
C SER A 107 -28.94 10.01 6.06
N ARG A 108 -29.12 10.17 7.37
CA ARG A 108 -29.25 11.49 8.02
C ARG A 108 -27.98 12.30 7.80
N SER A 109 -28.14 13.63 7.74
CA SER A 109 -27.00 14.55 7.60
C SER A 109 -25.94 14.35 8.69
N SER A 110 -26.35 14.02 9.92
CA SER A 110 -25.45 13.70 11.02
C SER A 110 -24.61 12.43 10.78
N GLU A 111 -25.19 11.42 10.13
CA GLU A 111 -24.50 10.16 9.80
C GLU A 111 -23.46 10.40 8.70
N LYS A 112 -23.84 11.14 7.64
CA LYS A 112 -22.92 11.58 6.58
C LYS A 112 -21.79 12.46 7.12
N PHE A 113 -22.10 13.38 8.05
CA PHE A 113 -21.10 14.22 8.72
C PHE A 113 -20.11 13.40 9.54
N MET A 114 -20.60 12.50 10.40
CA MET A 114 -19.74 11.60 11.19
C MET A 114 -18.87 10.72 10.30
N HIS A 115 -19.40 10.27 9.15
CA HIS A 115 -18.61 9.55 8.17
C HIS A 115 -17.48 10.40 7.58
N GLY A 116 -17.77 11.64 7.18
CA GLY A 116 -16.75 12.58 6.70
C GLY A 116 -15.62 12.81 7.72
N ILE A 117 -15.97 12.94 9.02
CA ILE A 117 -14.99 13.03 10.10
C ILE A 117 -14.11 11.77 10.17
N LYS A 118 -14.70 10.56 10.09
CA LYS A 118 -13.93 9.31 10.07
C LYS A 118 -12.97 9.24 8.89
N VAL A 119 -13.39 9.67 7.69
CA VAL A 119 -12.53 9.73 6.50
C VAL A 119 -11.34 10.66 6.74
N LEU A 120 -11.57 11.84 7.32
CA LEU A 120 -10.51 12.79 7.66
C LEU A 120 -9.56 12.25 8.73
N MET A 121 -10.07 11.58 9.77
CA MET A 121 -9.25 10.95 10.81
C MET A 121 -8.37 9.83 10.24
N ALA A 122 -8.93 8.98 9.38
CA ALA A 122 -8.17 7.91 8.71
C ALA A 122 -7.03 8.48 7.85
N LYS A 123 -7.29 9.55 7.10
CA LYS A 123 -6.24 10.25 6.34
C LYS A 123 -5.17 10.84 7.26
N ASN A 124 -5.57 11.56 8.30
CA ASN A 124 -4.63 12.17 9.25
C ASN A 124 -3.72 11.12 9.91
N TYR A 125 -4.26 9.94 10.23
CA TYR A 125 -3.46 8.84 10.77
C TYR A 125 -2.34 8.40 9.81
N ILE A 126 -2.65 8.25 8.52
CA ILE A 126 -1.68 7.87 7.48
C ILE A 126 -0.63 8.97 7.29
N ASP A 127 -1.06 10.22 7.20
CA ASP A 127 -0.17 11.37 7.03
C ASP A 127 0.79 11.50 8.23
N ASN A 128 0.27 11.44 9.45
CA ASN A 128 1.06 11.46 10.68
C ASN A 128 2.05 10.28 10.76
N LEU A 129 1.65 9.07 10.37
CA LEU A 129 2.56 7.92 10.31
C LEU A 129 3.71 8.14 9.31
N SER A 130 3.43 8.82 8.19
CA SER A 130 4.45 9.19 7.21
C SER A 130 5.44 10.21 7.77
N GLU A 131 4.94 11.23 8.48
CA GLU A 131 5.76 12.24 9.15
C GLU A 131 6.68 11.62 10.20
N GLU A 132 6.14 10.77 11.07
CA GLU A 132 6.93 10.09 12.11
C GLU A 132 8.00 9.17 11.50
N ALA A 133 7.67 8.44 10.43
CA ALA A 133 8.65 7.64 9.71
C ALA A 133 9.77 8.51 9.11
N ARG A 134 9.43 9.68 8.55
CA ARG A 134 10.40 10.63 7.99
C ARG A 134 11.30 11.23 9.07
N LYS A 135 10.74 11.64 10.21
CA LYS A 135 11.51 12.13 11.36
C LYS A 135 12.52 11.09 11.82
N GLY A 136 12.10 9.83 11.99
CA GLY A 136 13.00 8.74 12.35
C GLY A 136 14.10 8.44 11.32
N MET A 137 13.82 8.64 10.02
CA MET A 137 14.85 8.53 8.97
C MET A 137 15.86 9.68 9.01
N ILE A 138 15.40 10.91 9.24
CA ILE A 138 16.27 12.09 9.36
C ILE A 138 17.21 11.93 10.56
N GLU A 139 16.67 11.59 11.73
CA GLU A 139 17.45 11.36 12.95
C GLU A 139 18.54 10.30 12.76
N LYS A 140 18.23 9.19 12.07
CA LYS A 140 19.23 8.18 11.73
C LYS A 140 20.35 8.75 10.87
N ALA A 141 20.00 9.52 9.85
CA ALA A 141 20.98 10.14 8.95
C ALA A 141 21.86 11.15 9.70
N GLU A 142 21.30 11.95 10.59
CA GLU A 142 22.04 12.89 11.46
C GLU A 142 23.01 12.17 12.41
N GLN A 143 22.66 10.96 12.86
CA GLN A 143 23.55 10.07 13.62
C GLN A 143 24.59 9.34 12.76
N GLY A 144 24.68 9.62 11.45
CA GLY A 144 25.59 8.95 10.52
C GLY A 144 25.17 7.52 10.17
N ILE A 145 23.90 7.15 10.40
CA ILE A 145 23.36 5.82 10.12
C ILE A 145 22.53 5.88 8.83
N TRP A 146 22.78 4.95 7.91
CA TRP A 146 21.97 4.85 6.69
C TRP A 146 20.50 4.51 7.05
N PRO A 147 19.53 5.37 6.70
CA PRO A 147 18.19 5.27 7.27
C PRO A 147 17.30 4.22 6.60
N THR A 148 17.67 3.76 5.41
CA THR A 148 16.87 2.84 4.58
C THR A 148 17.61 1.53 4.30
N GLN A 149 17.18 0.77 3.29
CA GLN A 149 17.91 -0.44 2.90
C GLN A 149 19.29 -0.08 2.36
N ALA A 150 20.28 -0.93 2.67
CA ALA A 150 21.63 -0.81 2.15
C ALA A 150 21.61 -0.66 0.62
N PRO A 151 22.29 0.34 0.05
CA PRO A 151 22.39 0.52 -1.39
C PRO A 151 23.18 -0.63 -2.02
N LEU A 152 23.04 -0.80 -3.33
CA LEU A 152 23.78 -1.83 -4.08
C LEU A 152 25.28 -1.69 -3.86
N GLY A 153 25.97 -2.81 -3.62
CA GLY A 153 27.38 -2.83 -3.23
C GLY A 153 27.62 -2.74 -1.72
N TYR A 154 26.56 -2.56 -0.93
CA TYR A 154 26.60 -2.56 0.53
C TYR A 154 25.64 -3.60 1.10
N ARG A 155 25.90 -4.03 2.34
CA ARG A 155 25.04 -4.94 3.09
C ARG A 155 24.72 -4.38 4.48
N ASN A 156 23.54 -4.72 5.01
CA ASN A 156 23.18 -4.37 6.38
C ASN A 156 23.87 -5.33 7.36
N VAL A 157 24.53 -4.79 8.38
CA VAL A 157 25.18 -5.57 9.44
C VAL A 157 24.83 -5.00 10.82
N VAL A 158 25.03 -5.80 11.86
CA VAL A 158 24.93 -5.33 13.25
C VAL A 158 26.28 -4.72 13.62
N GLY A 159 26.30 -3.41 13.87
CA GLY A 159 27.49 -2.68 14.26
C GLY A 159 27.87 -2.90 15.73
N PRO A 160 29.00 -2.31 16.18
CA PRO A 160 29.59 -2.56 17.51
C PRO A 160 28.66 -2.27 18.69
N ASN A 161 27.73 -1.33 18.52
CA ASN A 161 26.79 -0.91 19.57
C ASN A 161 25.41 -1.60 19.43
N GLY A 162 25.33 -2.72 18.71
CA GLY A 162 24.06 -3.40 18.39
C GLY A 162 23.18 -2.66 17.38
N LYS A 163 23.56 -1.45 16.95
CA LYS A 163 22.86 -0.68 15.92
C LYS A 163 23.08 -1.30 14.55
N LYS A 164 22.02 -1.41 13.74
CA LYS A 164 22.15 -1.82 12.33
C LYS A 164 22.82 -0.70 11.53
N ILE A 165 23.92 -1.01 10.87
CA ILE A 165 24.68 -0.13 9.99
C ILE A 165 24.83 -0.78 8.61
N ILE A 166 25.46 -0.07 7.68
CA ILE A 166 25.85 -0.63 6.38
C ILE A 166 27.38 -0.75 6.31
N GLU A 167 27.85 -1.78 5.64
CA GLU A 167 29.27 -1.94 5.26
C GLU A 167 29.35 -2.35 3.79
N VAL A 168 30.54 -2.21 3.20
CA VAL A 168 30.78 -2.64 1.82
C VAL A 168 30.57 -4.15 1.74
N ASP A 169 29.74 -4.59 0.81
CA ASP A 169 29.57 -6.01 0.54
C ASP A 169 30.85 -6.55 -0.11
N PRO A 170 31.44 -7.64 0.41
CA PRO A 170 32.73 -8.13 -0.07
C PRO A 170 32.71 -8.63 -1.52
N ILE A 171 31.54 -8.95 -2.07
CA ILE A 171 31.36 -9.45 -3.44
C ILE A 171 30.79 -8.33 -4.33
N ALA A 172 29.66 -7.75 -3.91
CA ALA A 172 28.97 -6.74 -4.70
C ALA A 172 29.72 -5.39 -4.72
N GLY A 173 30.40 -5.02 -3.64
CA GLY A 173 31.17 -3.77 -3.54
C GLY A 173 32.24 -3.64 -4.61
N PRO A 174 33.23 -4.56 -4.68
CA PRO A 174 34.25 -4.55 -5.74
C PRO A 174 33.66 -4.63 -7.15
N THR A 175 32.56 -5.38 -7.31
CA THR A 175 31.86 -5.50 -8.60
C THR A 175 31.27 -4.17 -9.07
N VAL A 176 30.70 -3.38 -8.16
CA VAL A 176 30.21 -2.03 -8.45
C VAL A 176 31.38 -1.10 -8.80
N THR A 177 32.53 -1.20 -8.14
CA THR A 177 33.73 -0.43 -8.53
C THR A 177 34.18 -0.76 -9.96
N HIS A 178 34.33 -2.04 -10.30
CA HIS A 178 34.70 -2.48 -11.64
C HIS A 178 33.68 -2.05 -12.72
N LEU A 179 32.39 -1.97 -12.37
CA LEU A 179 31.35 -1.46 -13.27
C LEU A 179 31.68 -0.04 -13.74
N PHE A 180 31.99 0.86 -12.80
CA PHE A 180 32.30 2.25 -13.11
C PHE A 180 33.63 2.38 -13.85
N GLU A 181 34.63 1.57 -13.50
CA GLU A 181 35.91 1.52 -14.20
C GLU A 181 35.76 1.06 -15.65
N TRP A 182 35.00 -0.01 -15.92
CA TRP A 182 34.76 -0.45 -17.30
C TRP A 182 34.00 0.60 -18.09
N TYR A 183 32.96 1.19 -17.52
CA TYR A 183 32.18 2.20 -18.22
C TYR A 183 32.98 3.47 -18.52
N SER A 184 33.86 3.90 -17.60
CA SER A 184 34.66 5.12 -17.78
C SER A 184 35.70 5.00 -18.90
N THR A 185 36.10 3.79 -19.30
CA THR A 185 36.98 3.59 -20.46
C THR A 185 36.36 4.02 -21.80
N GLY A 186 35.02 4.14 -21.87
CA GLY A 186 34.29 4.37 -23.12
C GLY A 186 34.30 3.17 -24.09
N LEU A 187 34.95 2.07 -23.72
CA LEU A 187 35.07 0.86 -24.56
C LEU A 187 33.85 -0.06 -24.48
N TYR A 188 33.00 0.12 -23.47
CA TYR A 188 31.86 -0.74 -23.21
C TYR A 188 30.57 0.06 -23.18
N SER A 189 29.57 -0.41 -23.90
CA SER A 189 28.20 0.07 -23.76
C SER A 189 27.60 -0.34 -22.42
N LEU A 190 26.57 0.39 -21.96
CA LEU A 190 25.80 0.03 -20.75
C LEU A 190 25.31 -1.43 -20.76
N LYS A 191 24.94 -1.96 -21.94
CA LYS A 191 24.47 -3.33 -22.10
C LYS A 191 25.58 -4.36 -21.85
N GLU A 192 26.78 -4.07 -22.34
CA GLU A 192 27.95 -4.94 -22.16
C GLU A 192 28.44 -4.94 -20.71
N VAL A 193 28.53 -3.76 -20.09
CA VAL A 193 28.87 -3.63 -18.67
C VAL A 193 27.85 -4.36 -17.79
N SER A 194 26.55 -4.19 -18.08
CA SER A 194 25.46 -4.91 -17.37
C SER A 194 25.59 -6.43 -17.47
N LYS A 195 25.97 -6.96 -18.65
CA LYS A 195 26.20 -8.40 -18.83
C LYS A 195 27.40 -8.88 -18.04
N LYS A 196 28.50 -8.10 -18.01
CA LYS A 196 29.71 -8.41 -17.26
C LYS A 196 29.46 -8.48 -15.75
N VAL A 197 28.77 -7.49 -15.18
CA VAL A 197 28.50 -7.50 -13.73
C VAL A 197 27.53 -8.58 -13.29
N ARG A 198 26.54 -8.94 -14.14
CA ARG A 198 25.68 -10.11 -13.89
C ARG A 198 26.48 -11.40 -13.85
N ALA A 199 27.41 -11.59 -14.79
CA ALA A 199 28.31 -12.73 -14.78
C ALA A 199 29.23 -12.77 -13.54
N ALA A 200 29.55 -11.60 -12.97
CA ALA A 200 30.32 -11.46 -11.74
C ALA A 200 29.48 -11.62 -10.45
N GLY A 201 28.18 -11.94 -10.55
CA GLY A 201 27.32 -12.25 -9.40
C GLY A 201 26.45 -11.09 -8.90
N LEU A 202 26.44 -9.94 -9.58
CA LEU A 202 25.54 -8.83 -9.27
C LEU A 202 24.16 -9.08 -9.92
N VAL A 203 23.14 -9.41 -9.11
CA VAL A 203 21.77 -9.72 -9.58
C VAL A 203 20.88 -8.48 -9.57
#